data_AF-A0A0B7GXX0-F1
#
_entry.id   AF-A0A0B7GXX0-F1
#
_cell.length_a   1.000
_cell.length_b   1.000
_cell.length_c   1.000
_cell.angle_alpha   90.00
_cell.angle_beta   90.00
_cell.angle_gamma   90.00
#
_symmetry.space_group_name_H-M   'P 1'
#
loop_
_entity.id
_entity.type
_entity.pdbx_description
1 polymer ?
#
loop_
_entity_poly.entity_id
_entity_poly.type
_entity_poly.pdbx_seq_one_letter_code
_entity_poly.pdbx_strand_id
1 'polypeptide(L)'
;MAIKKIKIFNFKCFKEFTLELNPEFNVLVGNNEAGKSTILEAINLALTGIYRGKFIKNELSQYLFNKEIVDTYLANLKSTQKANLPAIIIEIYFSNNDLASFIGDGNSDKDRKTPGIVFSICFDEKYEQEYGEMCKSEIQSLPIEYYDVTWFSFAREVITPRTIPIKASMIDSSHYRFNNGSDVYISKIIKNMLTDEEIVGISQAHRLMRESFNKKEIISDINKKLSQSTGLGDKKVTLSVDLGTM
;
A
#
# COMPACT_ATOMS: atom_id res chain seq x y z
N MET A 1 -11.09 -25.87 -3.92
CA MET A 1 -10.93 -24.89 -2.82
C MET A 1 -10.89 -23.51 -3.44
N ALA A 2 -11.81 -22.61 -3.08
CA ALA A 2 -11.98 -21.32 -3.74
C ALA A 2 -12.02 -20.17 -2.73
N ILE A 3 -11.77 -18.95 -3.21
CA ILE A 3 -12.04 -17.75 -2.43
C ILE A 3 -13.55 -17.50 -2.50
N LYS A 4 -14.18 -17.38 -1.32
CA LYS A 4 -15.60 -17.08 -1.18
C LYS A 4 -15.85 -15.58 -1.13
N LYS A 5 -15.03 -14.85 -0.38
CA LYS A 5 -15.19 -13.40 -0.17
C LYS A 5 -13.83 -12.74 0.03
N ILE A 6 -13.73 -11.50 -0.43
CA ILE A 6 -12.65 -10.58 -0.06
C ILE A 6 -13.23 -9.34 0.61
N LYS A 7 -12.58 -8.89 1.68
CA LYS A 7 -12.79 -7.56 2.26
C LYS A 7 -11.47 -6.79 2.22
N ILE A 8 -11.53 -5.53 1.80
CA ILE A 8 -10.38 -4.65 1.66
C ILE A 8 -10.66 -3.40 2.47
N PHE A 9 -9.74 -3.05 3.35
CA PHE A 9 -9.77 -1.82 4.11
C PHE A 9 -8.52 -1.03 3.78
N ASN A 10 -8.72 0.26 3.49
CA ASN A 10 -7.67 1.27 3.42
C ASN A 10 -6.59 1.04 2.34
N PHE A 11 -6.87 0.25 1.30
CA PHE A 11 -5.93 -0.07 0.22
C PHE A 11 -6.23 0.71 -1.06
N LYS A 12 -5.31 1.58 -1.49
CA LYS A 12 -5.41 2.42 -2.69
C LYS A 12 -6.77 3.14 -2.77
N CYS A 13 -7.57 2.89 -3.82
CA CYS A 13 -8.87 3.52 -4.00
C CYS A 13 -9.94 3.04 -3.01
N PHE A 14 -9.72 1.95 -2.27
CA PHE A 14 -10.70 1.38 -1.34
C PHE A 14 -10.43 1.81 0.10
N LYS A 15 -11.33 2.61 0.67
CA LYS A 15 -11.40 2.82 2.11
C LYS A 15 -12.02 1.61 2.81
N GLU A 16 -13.13 1.13 2.28
CA GLU A 16 -13.76 -0.14 2.62
C GLU A 16 -14.40 -0.73 1.36
N PHE A 17 -14.19 -2.01 1.13
CA PHE A 17 -14.75 -2.73 -0.01
C PHE A 17 -14.97 -4.19 0.34
N THR A 18 -16.11 -4.75 -0.07
CA THR A 18 -16.43 -6.17 0.11
C THR A 18 -16.94 -6.74 -1.20
N LEU A 19 -16.45 -7.93 -1.56
CA LEU A 19 -16.88 -8.66 -2.75
C LEU A 19 -17.04 -10.14 -2.43
N GLU A 20 -18.24 -10.66 -2.67
CA GLU A 20 -18.51 -12.11 -2.71
C GLU A 20 -18.14 -12.64 -4.11
N LEU A 21 -17.49 -13.80 -4.14
CA LEU A 21 -16.98 -14.44 -5.36
C LEU A 21 -17.71 -15.76 -5.59
N ASN A 22 -18.00 -16.03 -6.86
CA ASN A 22 -18.47 -17.33 -7.29
C ASN A 22 -17.32 -18.35 -7.21
N PRO A 23 -17.61 -19.61 -6.85
CA PRO A 23 -16.58 -20.63 -6.63
C PRO A 23 -15.85 -21.05 -7.92
N GLU A 24 -16.49 -20.90 -9.08
CA GLU A 24 -15.96 -21.38 -10.36
C GLU A 24 -15.32 -20.27 -11.18
N PHE A 25 -16.09 -19.23 -11.51
CA PHE A 25 -15.65 -18.20 -12.44
C PHE A 25 -16.22 -16.83 -12.07
N ASN A 26 -15.37 -15.80 -12.17
CA ASN A 26 -15.73 -14.43 -11.84
C ASN A 26 -15.25 -13.50 -12.95
N VAL A 27 -16.12 -12.61 -13.41
CA VAL A 27 -15.79 -11.53 -14.35
C VAL A 27 -16.00 -10.20 -13.66
N LEU A 28 -14.95 -9.40 -13.54
CA LEU A 28 -15.03 -8.05 -12.99
C LEU A 28 -15.18 -7.06 -14.14
N VAL A 29 -16.35 -6.41 -14.23
CA VAL A 29 -16.67 -5.42 -15.26
C VAL A 29 -16.80 -4.03 -14.63
N GLY A 30 -16.33 -2.99 -15.33
CA GLY A 30 -16.40 -1.62 -14.87
C GLY A 30 -15.47 -0.71 -15.66
N ASN A 31 -15.54 0.60 -15.42
CA ASN A 31 -14.71 1.58 -16.12
C ASN A 31 -13.24 1.47 -15.72
N ASN A 32 -12.35 2.09 -16.51
CA ASN A 32 -10.95 2.28 -16.11
C ASN A 32 -10.90 3.01 -14.76
N GLU A 33 -9.89 2.70 -13.95
CA GLU A 33 -9.69 3.26 -12.61
C GLU A 33 -10.77 2.91 -11.58
N ALA A 34 -11.80 2.13 -11.92
CA ALA A 34 -12.83 1.68 -10.98
C ALA A 34 -12.34 0.67 -9.91
N GLY A 35 -11.02 0.46 -9.81
CA GLY A 35 -10.42 -0.43 -8.80
C GLY A 35 -10.39 -1.91 -9.15
N LYS A 36 -10.78 -2.33 -10.37
CA LYS A 36 -10.76 -3.74 -10.79
C LYS A 36 -9.40 -4.40 -10.63
N SER A 37 -8.33 -3.75 -11.12
CA SER A 37 -6.96 -4.23 -10.97
C SER A 37 -6.52 -4.22 -9.50
N THR A 38 -6.96 -3.22 -8.72
CA THR A 38 -6.70 -3.14 -7.28
C THR A 38 -7.26 -4.34 -6.53
N ILE A 39 -8.44 -4.86 -6.90
CA ILE A 39 -9.03 -6.08 -6.31
C ILE A 39 -8.12 -7.28 -6.57
N LEU A 40 -7.66 -7.46 -7.82
CA LEU A 40 -6.77 -8.56 -8.19
C LEU A 40 -5.40 -8.45 -7.50
N GLU A 41 -4.84 -7.25 -7.44
CA GLU A 41 -3.60 -6.96 -6.71
C GLU A 41 -3.76 -7.27 -5.22
N ALA A 42 -4.88 -6.88 -4.59
CA ALA A 42 -5.15 -7.16 -3.18
C ALA A 42 -5.23 -8.67 -2.90
N ILE A 43 -5.93 -9.42 -3.75
CA ILE A 43 -5.99 -10.90 -3.66
C ILE A 43 -4.59 -11.50 -3.77
N ASN A 44 -3.84 -11.11 -4.81
CA ASN A 44 -2.49 -11.66 -5.03
C ASN A 44 -1.55 -11.30 -3.88
N LEU A 45 -1.60 -10.05 -3.40
CA LEU A 45 -0.80 -9.56 -2.31
C LEU A 45 -1.07 -10.33 -1.02
N ALA A 46 -2.32 -10.48 -0.62
CA ALA A 46 -2.67 -11.19 0.61
C ALA A 46 -2.28 -12.69 0.55
N LEU A 47 -2.41 -13.34 -0.61
CA LEU A 47 -2.10 -14.77 -0.77
C LEU A 47 -0.61 -15.07 -0.95
N THR A 48 0.19 -14.13 -1.47
CA THR A 48 1.58 -14.40 -1.87
C THR A 48 2.61 -13.51 -1.19
N GLY A 49 2.20 -12.34 -0.68
CA GLY A 49 3.12 -11.28 -0.26
C GLY A 49 3.88 -10.62 -1.42
N ILE A 50 3.50 -10.89 -2.67
CA ILE A 50 4.11 -10.33 -3.86
C ILE A 50 3.25 -9.17 -4.38
N TYR A 51 3.88 -8.02 -4.52
CA TYR A 51 3.33 -6.84 -5.15
C TYR A 51 4.19 -6.48 -6.36
N ARG A 52 3.57 -6.46 -7.55
CA ARG A 52 4.24 -6.13 -8.83
C ARG A 52 5.58 -6.88 -9.06
N GLY A 53 5.60 -8.16 -8.70
CA GLY A 53 6.75 -9.05 -8.90
C GLY A 53 7.82 -9.01 -7.81
N LYS A 54 7.67 -8.19 -6.77
CA LYS A 54 8.59 -8.12 -5.63
C LYS A 54 7.88 -8.38 -4.31
N PHE A 55 8.63 -8.73 -3.27
CA PHE A 55 8.08 -8.85 -1.93
C PHE A 55 7.60 -7.48 -1.42
N ILE A 56 6.37 -7.45 -0.89
CA ILE A 56 5.75 -6.21 -0.41
C ILE A 56 6.57 -5.47 0.65
N LYS A 57 7.32 -6.20 1.49
CA LYS A 57 8.19 -5.61 2.50
C LYS A 57 9.23 -4.64 1.91
N ASN A 58 9.62 -4.82 0.64
CA ASN A 58 10.58 -3.98 -0.04
C ASN A 58 9.94 -2.83 -0.83
N GLU A 59 8.61 -2.82 -0.94
CA GLU A 59 7.84 -1.89 -1.80
C GLU A 59 6.77 -1.16 -0.98
N LEU A 60 6.95 -1.10 0.35
CA LEU A 60 6.05 -0.33 1.22
C LEU A 60 6.12 1.15 0.86
N SER A 61 4.94 1.75 0.74
CA SER A 61 4.79 3.15 0.36
C SER A 61 3.47 3.69 0.87
N GLN A 62 3.40 4.99 1.19
CA GLN A 62 2.13 5.63 1.57
C GLN A 62 1.08 5.52 0.45
N TYR A 63 1.49 5.38 -0.82
CA TYR A 63 0.56 5.26 -1.96
C TYR A 63 -0.23 3.94 -1.96
N LEU A 64 0.16 2.97 -1.14
CA LEU A 64 -0.64 1.77 -0.91
C LEU A 64 -1.84 2.06 -0.01
N PHE A 65 -1.75 3.09 0.84
CA PHE A 65 -2.82 3.49 1.73
C PHE A 65 -3.84 4.34 0.98
N ASN A 66 -5.09 4.23 1.40
CA ASN A 66 -6.13 5.09 0.87
C ASN A 66 -5.84 6.56 1.20
N LYS A 67 -6.03 7.45 0.22
CA LYS A 67 -5.65 8.85 0.40
C LYS A 67 -6.42 9.54 1.53
N GLU A 68 -7.71 9.25 1.67
CA GLU A 68 -8.56 9.93 2.66
C GLU A 68 -8.12 9.63 4.09
N ILE A 69 -7.71 8.40 4.39
CA ILE A 69 -7.24 8.03 5.73
C ILE A 69 -5.90 8.69 6.07
N VAL A 70 -5.02 8.86 5.08
CA VAL A 70 -3.72 9.52 5.26
C VAL A 70 -3.96 11.01 5.52
N ASP A 71 -4.80 11.64 4.71
CA ASP A 71 -5.18 13.04 4.87
C ASP A 71 -5.85 13.28 6.23
N THR A 72 -6.73 12.37 6.67
CA THR A 72 -7.38 12.42 8.00
C THR A 72 -6.35 12.30 9.12
N TYR A 73 -5.41 11.36 9.02
CA TYR A 73 -4.34 11.19 10.00
C TYR A 73 -3.45 12.44 10.11
N LEU A 74 -3.00 12.98 8.97
CA LEU A 74 -2.16 14.19 8.93
C LEU A 74 -2.91 15.43 9.45
N ALA A 75 -4.22 15.53 9.21
CA ALA A 75 -5.05 16.59 9.77
C ALA A 75 -5.20 16.47 11.30
N ASN A 76 -5.43 15.25 11.80
CA ASN A 76 -5.60 15.01 13.23
C ASN A 76 -4.32 15.25 14.03
N LEU A 77 -3.15 14.96 13.45
CA LEU A 77 -1.85 15.31 14.05
C LEU A 77 -1.70 16.82 14.30
N LYS A 78 -2.25 17.66 13.41
CA LYS A 78 -2.22 19.11 13.57
C LYS A 78 -3.23 19.63 14.60
N SER A 79 -4.21 18.82 14.97
CA SER A 79 -5.38 19.24 15.74
C SER A 79 -5.39 18.71 17.18
N THR A 80 -4.25 18.42 17.82
CA THR A 80 -4.17 17.94 19.24
C THR A 80 -5.06 16.74 19.58
N GLN A 81 -5.67 16.09 18.58
CA GLN A 81 -6.56 14.95 18.73
C GLN A 81 -5.73 13.67 18.62
N LYS A 82 -6.22 12.61 19.25
CA LYS A 82 -5.58 11.29 19.17
C LYS A 82 -5.62 10.80 17.72
N ALA A 83 -4.49 10.91 17.02
CA ALA A 83 -4.36 10.44 15.64
C ALA A 83 -4.09 8.93 15.64
N ASN A 84 -5.04 8.15 15.12
CA ASN A 84 -4.82 6.72 14.92
C ASN A 84 -3.99 6.51 13.65
N LEU A 85 -2.91 5.74 13.77
CA LEU A 85 -2.07 5.36 12.64
C LEU A 85 -2.89 4.52 11.65
N PRO A 86 -2.94 4.89 10.35
CA PRO A 86 -3.69 4.13 9.37
C PRO A 86 -3.11 2.73 9.20
N ALA A 87 -3.95 1.76 8.87
CA ALA A 87 -3.53 0.38 8.58
C ALA A 87 -4.27 -0.13 7.35
N ILE A 88 -3.59 -0.93 6.53
CA ILE A 88 -4.21 -1.68 5.43
C ILE A 88 -4.57 -3.06 5.95
N ILE A 89 -5.80 -3.50 5.68
CA ILE A 89 -6.26 -4.85 6.04
C ILE A 89 -6.92 -5.46 4.81
N ILE A 90 -6.49 -6.66 4.44
CA ILE A 90 -7.12 -7.46 3.39
C ILE A 90 -7.51 -8.81 3.98
N GLU A 91 -8.80 -9.10 4.02
CA GLU A 91 -9.34 -10.36 4.51
C GLU A 91 -9.75 -11.22 3.33
N ILE A 92 -9.33 -12.49 3.35
CA ILE A 92 -9.72 -13.48 2.35
C ILE A 92 -10.41 -14.63 3.06
N TYR A 93 -11.65 -14.88 2.67
CA TYR A 93 -12.50 -15.94 3.19
C TYR A 93 -12.49 -17.11 2.20
N PHE A 94 -12.27 -18.32 2.69
CA PHE A 94 -12.22 -19.54 1.88
C PHE A 94 -13.55 -20.28 1.92
N SER A 95 -13.85 -21.02 0.86
CA SER A 95 -15.10 -21.80 0.75
C SER A 95 -15.06 -23.17 1.43
N ASN A 96 -13.88 -23.69 1.77
CA ASN A 96 -13.74 -25.03 2.36
C ASN A 96 -13.52 -24.98 3.87
N ASN A 97 -14.35 -25.68 4.65
CA ASN A 97 -14.30 -25.75 6.11
C ASN A 97 -13.29 -26.77 6.67
N ASP A 98 -12.59 -27.54 5.84
CA ASP A 98 -11.59 -28.53 6.30
C ASP A 98 -10.28 -27.89 6.83
N LEU A 99 -10.27 -26.58 7.06
CA LEU A 99 -9.11 -25.79 7.48
C LEU A 99 -9.26 -25.35 8.94
N ALA A 100 -9.25 -26.29 9.87
CA ALA A 100 -9.51 -26.00 11.28
C ALA A 100 -8.62 -24.89 11.87
N SER A 101 -7.33 -24.85 11.51
CA SER A 101 -6.38 -23.80 11.94
C SER A 101 -6.63 -22.41 11.33
N PHE A 102 -7.57 -22.31 10.39
CA PHE A 102 -7.97 -21.06 9.75
C PHE A 102 -9.36 -20.58 10.14
N ILE A 103 -10.07 -21.31 11.01
CA ILE A 103 -11.40 -20.93 11.49
C ILE A 103 -11.26 -20.21 12.84
N GLY A 104 -11.88 -19.04 12.96
CA GLY A 104 -11.94 -18.29 14.21
C GLY A 104 -12.55 -16.91 14.00
N ASP A 105 -12.59 -16.08 15.05
CA ASP A 105 -13.21 -14.74 15.02
C ASP A 105 -12.22 -13.59 14.78
N GLY A 106 -11.03 -13.88 14.26
CA GLY A 106 -10.02 -12.88 13.88
C GLY A 106 -10.36 -12.06 12.63
N ASN A 107 -11.56 -12.24 12.06
CA ASN A 107 -12.06 -11.47 10.92
C ASN A 107 -13.02 -10.35 11.33
N SER A 108 -13.17 -9.34 10.47
CA SER A 108 -14.01 -8.16 10.71
C SER A 108 -15.50 -8.48 10.88
N ASP A 109 -15.99 -9.56 10.26
CA ASP A 109 -17.39 -9.98 10.36
C ASP A 109 -17.69 -10.76 11.65
N LYS A 110 -16.66 -11.08 12.46
CA LYS A 110 -16.74 -11.95 13.64
C LYS A 110 -17.37 -13.31 13.34
N ASP A 111 -17.25 -13.77 12.10
CA ASP A 111 -17.72 -15.08 11.68
C ASP A 111 -16.80 -16.16 12.25
N ARG A 112 -17.36 -17.11 12.98
CA ARG A 112 -16.63 -18.21 13.63
C ARG A 112 -16.63 -19.51 12.85
N LYS A 113 -17.19 -19.52 11.64
CA LYS A 113 -17.40 -20.75 10.86
C LYS A 113 -16.60 -20.76 9.57
N THR A 114 -16.46 -19.62 8.91
CA THR A 114 -15.73 -19.53 7.66
C THR A 114 -14.24 -19.44 7.92
N PRO A 115 -13.40 -20.28 7.30
CA PRO A 115 -11.95 -20.14 7.39
C PRO A 115 -11.44 -19.01 6.52
N GLY A 116 -10.30 -18.45 6.90
CA GLY A 116 -9.67 -17.41 6.10
C GLY A 116 -8.40 -16.86 6.72
N ILE A 117 -7.92 -15.79 6.10
CA ILE A 117 -6.70 -15.09 6.50
C ILE A 117 -6.93 -13.59 6.52
N VAL A 118 -6.14 -12.92 7.35
CA VAL A 118 -5.99 -11.47 7.38
C VAL A 118 -4.56 -11.14 7.00
N PHE A 119 -4.40 -10.37 5.93
CA PHE A 119 -3.16 -9.69 5.59
C PHE A 119 -3.23 -8.25 6.10
N SER A 120 -2.18 -7.79 6.77
CA SER A 120 -2.13 -6.45 7.32
C SER A 120 -0.81 -5.75 7.04
N ILE A 121 -0.89 -4.44 6.75
CA ILE A 121 0.23 -3.51 6.80
C ILE A 121 -0.13 -2.48 7.87
N CYS A 122 0.54 -2.56 9.02
CA CYS A 122 0.24 -1.75 10.20
C CYS A 122 1.51 -1.27 10.89
N PHE A 123 1.38 -0.19 11.65
CA PHE A 123 2.47 0.31 12.49
C PHE A 123 2.91 -0.76 13.48
N ASP A 124 4.22 -0.92 13.63
CA ASP A 124 4.82 -1.85 14.57
C ASP A 124 5.04 -1.12 15.90
N GLU A 125 4.33 -1.58 16.93
CA GLU A 125 4.33 -0.99 18.28
C GLU A 125 5.74 -0.90 18.89
N LYS A 126 6.69 -1.70 18.41
CA LYS A 126 8.09 -1.60 18.87
C LYS A 126 8.74 -0.24 18.59
N TYR A 127 8.21 0.54 17.63
CA TYR A 127 8.72 1.86 17.26
C TYR A 127 7.93 3.01 17.90
N GLU A 128 7.08 2.74 18.90
CA GLU A 128 6.24 3.77 19.53
C GLU A 128 7.08 4.92 20.12
N GLN A 129 8.26 4.62 20.65
CA GLN A 129 9.16 5.63 21.22
C GLN A 129 9.75 6.55 20.14
N GLU A 130 10.29 5.97 19.07
CA GLU A 130 10.87 6.68 17.93
C GLU A 130 9.82 7.52 17.20
N TYR A 131 8.61 6.98 17.05
CA TYR A 131 7.47 7.70 16.50
C TYR A 131 7.05 8.88 17.39
N GLY A 132 7.07 8.72 18.71
CA GLY A 132 6.78 9.80 19.66
C GLY A 132 7.77 10.97 19.57
N GLU A 133 9.06 10.68 19.38
CA GLU A 133 10.09 11.70 19.13
C GLU A 133 9.87 12.40 17.77
N MET A 134 9.56 11.63 16.72
CA MET A 134 9.30 12.15 15.38
C MET A 134 8.08 13.11 15.36
N CYS A 135 7.03 12.80 16.14
CA CYS A 135 5.83 13.62 16.29
C CYS A 135 6.07 15.01 16.88
N LYS A 136 7.22 15.27 17.51
CA LYS A 136 7.58 16.61 17.98
C LYS A 136 7.92 17.58 16.83
N SER A 137 8.24 17.04 15.67
CA SER A 137 8.53 17.79 14.43
C SER A 137 7.33 17.78 13.49
N GLU A 138 7.32 18.66 12.49
CA GLU A 138 6.22 18.71 11.52
C GLU A 138 6.22 17.46 10.60
N ILE A 139 5.21 16.60 10.75
CA ILE A 139 5.02 15.40 9.94
C ILE A 139 4.18 15.73 8.70
N GLN A 140 4.69 15.40 7.51
CA GLN A 140 4.00 15.61 6.23
C GLN A 140 3.61 14.32 5.50
N SER A 141 4.02 13.15 6.00
CA SER A 141 3.76 11.84 5.41
C SER A 141 3.66 10.75 6.48
N LEU A 142 3.14 9.57 6.09
CA LEU A 142 3.19 8.41 6.97
C LEU A 142 4.64 7.95 7.21
N PRO A 143 5.01 7.55 8.45
CA PRO A 143 6.29 6.94 8.74
C PRO A 143 6.30 5.46 8.35
N ILE A 144 6.32 5.22 7.04
CA ILE A 144 6.23 3.87 6.45
C ILE A 144 7.37 2.95 6.92
N GLU A 145 8.51 3.52 7.31
CA GLU A 145 9.66 2.83 7.91
C GLU A 145 9.32 2.10 9.21
N TYR A 146 8.28 2.51 9.94
CA TYR A 146 7.83 1.89 11.17
C TYR A 146 6.66 0.92 10.98
N TYR A 147 6.31 0.61 9.73
CA TYR A 147 5.26 -0.36 9.42
C TYR A 147 5.84 -1.74 9.17
N ASP A 148 5.12 -2.77 9.60
CA ASP A 148 5.42 -4.15 9.24
C ASP A 148 4.23 -4.80 8.52
N VAL A 149 4.55 -5.90 7.85
CA VAL A 149 3.61 -6.72 7.10
C VAL A 149 3.42 -8.04 7.81
N THR A 150 2.18 -8.32 8.19
CA THR A 150 1.79 -9.50 8.96
C THR A 150 0.68 -10.28 8.30
N TRP A 151 0.63 -11.57 8.60
CA TRP A 151 -0.43 -12.47 8.19
C TRP A 151 -0.94 -13.24 9.40
N PHE A 152 -2.25 -13.28 9.54
CA PHE A 152 -2.93 -14.08 10.54
C PHE A 152 -3.96 -14.99 9.88
N SER A 153 -4.17 -16.18 10.44
CA SER A 153 -5.38 -16.94 10.16
C SER A 153 -6.55 -16.33 10.93
N PHE A 154 -7.81 -16.66 10.58
CA PHE A 154 -8.93 -16.20 11.41
C PHE A 154 -8.94 -16.82 12.82
N ALA A 155 -8.16 -17.89 13.06
CA ALA A 155 -7.88 -18.41 14.40
C ALA A 155 -6.90 -17.52 15.22
N ARG A 156 -6.46 -16.38 14.66
CA ARG A 156 -5.48 -15.44 15.25
C ARG A 156 -4.08 -16.02 15.40
N GLU A 157 -3.77 -17.07 14.64
CA GLU A 157 -2.42 -17.61 14.56
C GLU A 157 -1.62 -16.86 13.51
N VAL A 158 -0.37 -16.53 13.82
CA VAL A 158 0.56 -15.94 12.85
C VAL A 158 0.88 -17.00 11.80
N ILE A 159 0.74 -16.62 10.52
CA ILE A 159 1.02 -17.51 9.39
C ILE A 159 2.02 -16.86 8.43
N THR A 160 2.46 -17.62 7.43
CA THR A 160 3.27 -17.08 6.33
C THR A 160 2.57 -17.34 5.00
N PRO A 161 2.88 -16.59 3.93
CA PRO A 161 2.32 -16.86 2.60
C PRO A 161 2.52 -18.31 2.12
N ARG A 162 3.58 -18.97 2.60
CA ARG A 162 3.87 -20.38 2.27
C ARG A 162 2.87 -21.34 2.89
N THR A 163 2.37 -21.07 4.09
CA THR A 163 1.41 -21.93 4.81
C THR A 163 -0.03 -21.71 4.34
N ILE A 164 -0.29 -20.67 3.53
CA ILE A 164 -1.63 -20.43 2.96
C ILE A 164 -1.99 -21.59 2.00
N PRO A 165 -3.15 -22.24 2.19
CA PRO A 165 -3.54 -23.44 1.45
C PRO A 165 -3.97 -23.18 0.00
N ILE A 166 -4.37 -21.94 -0.35
CA ILE A 166 -4.63 -21.52 -1.72
C ILE A 166 -3.37 -20.86 -2.30
N LYS A 167 -2.95 -21.30 -3.49
CA LYS A 167 -1.89 -20.64 -4.25
C LYS A 167 -2.53 -19.78 -5.35
N ALA A 168 -2.01 -18.57 -5.50
CA ALA A 168 -2.42 -17.64 -6.54
C ALA A 168 -1.30 -17.45 -7.57
N SER A 169 -1.68 -17.24 -8.82
CA SER A 169 -0.82 -16.77 -9.89
C SER A 169 -1.54 -15.63 -10.59
N MET A 170 -0.84 -14.51 -10.77
CA MET A 170 -1.37 -13.34 -11.45
C MET A 170 -0.67 -13.19 -12.80
N ILE A 171 -1.45 -13.19 -13.87
CA ILE A 171 -0.96 -12.92 -15.23
C ILE A 171 -1.32 -11.48 -15.56
N ASP A 172 -0.30 -10.65 -15.74
CA ASP A 172 -0.45 -9.27 -16.15
C ASP A 172 0.50 -8.97 -17.30
N SER A 173 -0.08 -8.67 -18.47
CA SER A 173 0.66 -8.33 -19.69
C SER A 173 0.95 -6.83 -19.82
N SER A 174 0.47 -5.99 -18.90
CA SER A 174 0.61 -4.53 -18.97
C SER A 174 1.91 -4.02 -18.35
N HIS A 175 2.58 -4.82 -17.52
CA HIS A 175 3.85 -4.49 -16.90
C HIS A 175 5.05 -4.96 -17.74
N TYR A 176 5.51 -4.12 -18.67
CA TYR A 176 6.86 -4.23 -19.23
C TYR A 176 7.87 -3.99 -18.08
N ARG A 177 8.61 -5.04 -17.72
CA ARG A 177 9.52 -5.04 -16.56
C ARG A 177 10.69 -4.09 -16.80
N PHE A 178 10.75 -3.02 -16.03
CA PHE A 178 12.01 -2.35 -15.69
C PHE A 178 12.17 -2.42 -14.17
N ASN A 179 13.11 -3.25 -13.70
CA ASN A 179 13.85 -3.05 -12.45
C ASN A 179 14.92 -4.15 -12.31
N ASN A 180 16.17 -3.76 -12.54
CA ASN A 180 17.33 -4.62 -12.35
C ASN A 180 17.66 -4.69 -10.85
N GLY A 181 17.85 -5.90 -10.31
CA GLY A 181 18.31 -6.11 -8.93
C GLY A 181 19.71 -5.55 -8.63
N SER A 182 20.47 -5.19 -9.66
CA SER A 182 21.74 -4.45 -9.53
C SER A 182 21.55 -3.11 -8.83
N ASP A 183 20.44 -2.42 -9.09
CA ASP A 183 20.26 -1.03 -8.66
C ASP A 183 20.02 -0.97 -7.16
N VAL A 184 19.31 -1.94 -6.59
CA VAL A 184 19.11 -2.06 -5.13
C VAL A 184 20.43 -2.37 -4.41
N TYR A 185 21.27 -3.25 -4.99
CA TYR A 185 22.56 -3.60 -4.41
C TYR A 185 23.56 -2.42 -4.49
N ILE A 186 23.59 -1.73 -5.64
CA ILE A 186 24.40 -0.53 -5.85
C ILE A 186 23.93 0.61 -4.94
N SER A 187 22.62 0.86 -4.82
CA SER A 187 22.08 1.85 -3.88
C SER A 187 22.47 1.55 -2.43
N LYS A 188 22.54 0.28 -2.04
CA LYS A 188 22.98 -0.13 -0.69
C LYS A 188 24.48 0.08 -0.48
N ILE A 189 25.32 -0.21 -1.48
CA ILE A 189 26.76 0.08 -1.43
C ILE A 189 26.99 1.59 -1.29
N ILE A 190 26.30 2.38 -2.12
CA ILE A 190 26.40 3.84 -2.09
C ILE A 190 25.95 4.38 -0.72
N LYS A 191 24.78 3.96 -0.21
CA LYS A 191 24.30 4.39 1.12
C LYS A 191 25.25 4.01 2.26
N ASN A 192 25.94 2.87 2.17
CA ASN A 192 26.90 2.43 3.20
C ASN A 192 28.27 3.14 3.10
N MET A 193 28.58 3.79 1.97
CA MET A 193 29.81 4.53 1.76
C MET A 193 29.70 6.01 2.13
N LEU A 194 28.46 6.51 2.25
CA LEU A 194 28.18 7.90 2.55
C LEU A 194 28.05 8.11 4.06
N THR A 195 28.57 9.24 4.53
CA THR A 195 28.34 9.74 5.88
C THR A 195 26.95 10.35 6.02
N ASP A 196 26.46 10.49 7.25
CA ASP A 196 25.15 11.11 7.52
C ASP A 196 25.06 12.53 6.94
N GLU A 197 26.15 13.31 6.96
CA GLU A 197 26.22 14.64 6.36
C GLU A 197 26.05 14.59 4.82
N GLU A 198 26.64 13.60 4.15
CA GLU A 198 26.52 13.43 2.70
C GLU A 198 25.14 12.91 2.29
N ILE A 199 24.53 12.02 3.08
CA ILE A 199 23.14 11.57 2.88
C ILE A 199 22.17 12.76 3.00
N VAL A 200 22.37 13.62 4.00
CA VAL A 200 21.62 14.87 4.16
C VAL A 200 21.86 15.81 2.98
N GLY A 201 23.11 15.94 2.52
CA GLY A 201 23.47 16.77 1.36
C GLY A 201 22.79 16.31 0.06
N ILE A 202 22.79 15.01 -0.23
CA ILE A 202 22.09 14.44 -1.39
C ILE A 202 20.58 14.66 -1.28
N SER A 203 20.01 14.47 -0.10
CA SER A 203 18.59 14.71 0.16
C SER A 203 18.20 16.18 -0.07
N GLN A 204 19.04 17.12 0.37
CA GLN A 204 18.85 18.55 0.11
C GLN A 204 18.99 18.90 -1.38
N ALA A 205 20.00 18.37 -2.06
CA ALA A 205 20.20 18.60 -3.49
C ALA A 205 19.00 18.10 -4.31
N HIS A 206 18.49 16.92 -3.97
CA HIS A 206 17.28 16.37 -4.59
C HIS A 206 16.04 17.24 -4.31
N ARG A 207 15.90 17.76 -3.08
CA ARG A 207 14.83 18.71 -2.72
C ARG A 207 14.92 20.00 -3.53
N LEU A 208 16.10 20.61 -3.64
CA LEU A 208 16.32 21.83 -4.44
C LEU A 208 16.03 21.59 -5.92
N MET A 209 16.40 20.43 -6.45
CA MET A 209 16.06 20.03 -7.82
C MET A 209 14.54 19.92 -8.01
N ARG A 210 13.81 19.33 -7.07
CA ARG A 210 12.34 19.24 -7.09
C ARG A 210 11.69 20.62 -7.03
N GLU A 211 12.12 21.47 -6.11
CA GLU A 211 11.58 22.82 -5.94
C GLU A 211 11.85 23.69 -7.16
N SER A 212 13.07 23.66 -7.70
CA SER A 212 13.43 24.41 -8.90
C SER A 212 12.67 23.93 -10.13
N PHE A 213 12.44 22.61 -10.28
CA PHE A 213 11.66 22.06 -11.38
C PHE A 213 10.20 22.55 -11.33
N ASN A 214 9.55 22.46 -10.17
CA ASN A 214 8.16 22.90 -10.00
C ASN A 214 8.00 24.42 -10.16
N LYS A 215 9.04 25.21 -9.88
CA LYS A 215 9.05 26.67 -10.05
C LYS A 215 9.30 27.13 -11.49
N LYS A 216 9.71 26.25 -12.42
CA LYS A 216 9.92 26.66 -13.81
C LYS A 216 8.60 27.10 -14.45
N GLU A 217 8.62 28.25 -15.12
CA GLU A 217 7.45 28.83 -15.80
C GLU A 217 6.79 27.84 -16.75
N ILE A 218 7.59 27.08 -17.51
CA ILE A 218 7.09 26.06 -18.42
C ILE A 218 6.24 24.98 -17.73
N ILE A 219 6.59 24.57 -16.50
CA ILE A 219 5.84 23.57 -15.74
C ILE A 219 4.54 24.18 -15.19
N SER A 220 4.60 25.40 -14.69
CA SER A 220 3.40 26.17 -14.30
C SER A 220 2.43 26.33 -15.48
N ASP A 221 2.93 26.67 -16.67
CA ASP A 221 2.11 26.90 -17.85
C ASP A 221 1.51 25.61 -18.42
N ILE A 222 2.27 24.51 -18.39
CA ILE A 222 1.75 23.17 -18.69
C ILE A 222 0.66 22.79 -17.70
N ASN A 223 0.86 23.01 -16.40
CA ASN A 223 -0.15 22.72 -15.37
C ASN A 223 -1.42 23.56 -15.52
N LYS A 224 -1.30 24.83 -15.93
CA LYS A 224 -2.46 25.67 -16.29
C LYS A 224 -3.20 25.10 -17.50
N LYS A 225 -2.49 24.73 -18.57
CA LYS A 225 -3.10 24.12 -19.78
C LYS A 225 -3.81 22.80 -19.47
N LEU A 226 -3.19 21.93 -18.66
CA LEU A 226 -3.78 20.66 -18.23
C LEU A 226 -5.03 20.86 -17.38
N SER A 227 -5.06 21.90 -16.54
CA SER A 227 -6.26 22.22 -15.76
C SER A 227 -7.41 22.80 -16.59
N GLN A 228 -7.13 23.29 -17.80
CA GLN A 228 -8.11 23.87 -18.73
C GLN A 228 -8.58 22.88 -19.81
N SER A 229 -7.90 21.74 -19.97
CA SER A 229 -8.28 20.75 -20.98
C SER A 229 -9.57 20.01 -20.59
N THR A 230 -10.60 20.19 -21.41
CA THR A 230 -11.99 19.72 -21.20
C THR A 230 -12.18 18.21 -21.33
N GLY A 231 -11.16 17.46 -21.74
CA GLY A 231 -11.23 16.00 -21.93
C GLY A 231 -11.19 15.17 -20.64
N LEU A 232 -11.02 15.79 -19.47
CA LEU A 232 -10.75 15.11 -18.19
C LEU A 232 -11.88 15.26 -17.14
N GLY A 233 -13.02 15.86 -17.51
CA GLY A 233 -14.14 16.13 -16.58
C GLY A 233 -13.75 17.11 -15.47
N ASP A 234 -14.32 16.96 -14.27
CA ASP A 234 -14.06 17.83 -13.09
C ASP A 234 -12.69 17.59 -12.40
N LYS A 235 -11.82 16.74 -12.97
CA LYS A 235 -10.57 16.35 -12.31
C LYS A 235 -9.41 17.29 -12.68
N LYS A 236 -8.78 17.89 -11.67
CA LYS A 236 -7.57 18.71 -11.82
C LYS A 236 -6.33 17.81 -11.94
N VAL A 237 -5.70 17.81 -13.11
CA VAL A 237 -4.46 17.06 -13.39
C VAL A 237 -3.27 17.99 -13.31
N THR A 238 -2.21 17.57 -12.62
CA THR A 238 -0.96 18.32 -12.50
C THR A 238 0.24 17.44 -12.79
N LEU A 239 1.16 17.93 -13.60
CA LEU A 239 2.51 17.41 -13.81
C LEU A 239 3.42 17.82 -12.65
N SER A 240 4.11 16.85 -12.07
CA SER A 240 5.11 17.05 -11.02
C SER A 240 6.21 15.99 -11.15
N VAL A 241 7.34 16.19 -10.45
CA VAL A 241 8.42 15.20 -10.38
C VAL A 241 7.97 14.00 -9.55
N ASP A 242 8.29 12.78 -10.02
CA ASP A 242 8.00 11.53 -9.33
C ASP A 242 8.53 11.51 -7.88
N LEU A 243 7.68 11.04 -6.98
CA LEU A 243 7.89 10.99 -5.53
C LEU A 243 8.38 9.61 -5.07
N GLY A 244 8.72 8.70 -6.00
CA GLY A 244 9.32 7.40 -5.73
C GLY A 244 10.60 7.48 -4.88
N THR A 245 10.86 6.39 -4.15
CA THR A 245 11.98 6.24 -3.22
C THR A 245 13.33 6.12 -3.94
N MET A 246 14.41 6.51 -3.24
CA MET A 246 15.81 6.12 -3.53
C MET A 246 16.18 4.81 -2.85
#